data_AF-A0A920YIE5-F1
#
_entry.id   AF-A0A920YIE5-F1
#
_cell.length_a   1.000
_cell.length_b   1.000
_cell.length_c   1.000
_cell.angle_alpha   90.00
_cell.angle_beta   90.00
_cell.angle_gamma   90.00
#
_symmetry.space_group_name_H-M   'P 1'
#
loop_
_entity.id
_entity.type
_entity.pdbx_description
1 polymer ?
#
loop_
_entity_poly.entity_id
_entity_poly.type
_entity_poly.pdbx_seq_one_letter_code
_entity_poly.pdbx_strand_id
1 'polypeptide(L)'
;VRSEGGLLVFSEIYYPGWRATIDGDPARLVRADYVLRALCVPPGEHRIVLVYDPPLLKIGLAVTSLALLSVVGVALWNHRRCGGAA
;
A
#
# COMPACT_ATOMS: atom_id res chain seq x y z
N VAL A 1 -18.40 -13.25 2.41
CA VAL A 1 -18.07 -14.67 2.69
C VAL A 1 -19.03 -15.15 3.75
N ARG A 2 -19.68 -16.31 3.53
CA ARG A 2 -20.47 -16.98 4.57
C ARG A 2 -19.65 -18.12 5.15
N SER A 3 -19.59 -18.24 6.48
CA SER A 3 -18.73 -19.21 7.17
C SER A 3 -19.38 -19.68 8.47
N GLU A 4 -19.07 -20.89 8.94
CA GLU A 4 -19.35 -21.35 10.32
C GLU A 4 -18.27 -20.88 11.33
N GLY A 5 -17.40 -19.98 10.88
CA GLY A 5 -16.26 -19.49 11.63
C GLY A 5 -15.00 -20.30 11.34
N GLY A 6 -13.84 -19.69 11.59
CA GLY A 6 -12.55 -20.36 11.46
C GLY A 6 -11.53 -19.56 10.65
N LEU A 7 -10.52 -20.27 10.14
CA LEU A 7 -9.41 -19.67 9.43
C LEU A 7 -9.70 -19.61 7.92
N LEU A 8 -9.96 -18.40 7.41
CA LEU A 8 -10.06 -18.17 5.97
C LEU A 8 -8.64 -17.99 5.40
N VAL A 9 -8.21 -18.93 4.57
CA VAL A 9 -6.89 -18.89 3.90
C VAL A 9 -7.05 -18.33 2.50
N PHE A 10 -6.21 -17.37 2.14
CA PHE A 10 -6.13 -16.81 0.79
C PHE A 10 -4.96 -17.48 0.06
N SER A 11 -5.15 -17.80 -1.22
CA SER A 11 -4.07 -18.33 -2.09
C SER A 11 -3.11 -17.21 -2.53
N GLU A 12 -2.65 -16.41 -1.57
CA GLU A 12 -1.78 -15.25 -1.78
C GLU A 12 -0.69 -15.23 -0.71
N ILE A 13 0.50 -14.79 -1.12
CA ILE A 13 1.69 -14.77 -0.26
C ILE A 13 1.49 -13.80 0.92
N TYR A 14 1.88 -14.19 2.13
CA TYR A 14 1.94 -13.35 3.31
C TYR A 14 3.10 -12.35 3.17
N TYR A 15 2.76 -11.14 2.72
CA TYR A 15 3.70 -10.05 2.50
C TYR A 15 3.25 -8.80 3.28
N PRO A 16 4.15 -7.97 3.84
CA PRO A 16 3.78 -6.73 4.52
C PRO A 16 3.12 -5.70 3.58
N GLY A 17 2.37 -4.77 4.16
CA GLY A 17 1.69 -3.70 3.43
C GLY A 17 0.22 -3.98 3.09
N TRP A 18 -0.28 -5.17 3.43
CA TRP A 18 -1.70 -5.49 3.36
C TRP A 18 -2.42 -5.12 4.65
N ARG A 19 -3.62 -4.54 4.53
CA ARG A 19 -4.58 -4.34 5.61
C ARG A 19 -5.84 -5.13 5.30
N ALA A 20 -6.45 -5.71 6.33
CA ALA A 20 -7.73 -6.40 6.20
C ALA A 20 -8.76 -5.76 7.11
N THR A 21 -10.02 -5.77 6.68
CA THR A 21 -11.17 -5.46 7.52
C THR A 21 -12.24 -6.54 7.39
N ILE A 22 -12.97 -6.76 8.48
CA ILE A 22 -14.20 -7.57 8.53
C ILE A 22 -15.32 -6.58 8.86
N ASP A 23 -16.27 -6.41 7.95
CA ASP A 23 -17.41 -5.48 8.09
C ASP A 23 -17.03 -4.02 8.39
N GLY A 24 -15.82 -3.62 7.99
CA GLY A 24 -15.27 -2.28 8.21
C GLY A 24 -14.30 -2.19 9.39
N ASP A 25 -14.33 -3.15 10.31
CA ASP A 25 -13.44 -3.18 11.46
C ASP A 25 -12.06 -3.78 11.13
N PRO A 26 -10.95 -3.19 11.62
CA PRO A 26 -9.61 -3.72 11.38
C PRO A 26 -9.46 -5.16 11.85
N ALA A 27 -8.95 -6.02 10.96
CA ALA A 27 -8.71 -7.42 11.26
C ALA A 27 -7.25 -7.78 10.99
N ARG A 28 -6.67 -8.61 11.87
CA ARG A 28 -5.26 -9.00 11.78
C ARG A 28 -5.08 -10.14 10.79
N LEU A 29 -4.31 -9.89 9.73
CA LEU A 29 -3.81 -10.95 8.86
C LEU A 29 -2.76 -11.78 9.59
N VAL A 30 -2.86 -13.10 9.42
CA VAL A 30 -1.90 -14.07 9.94
C VAL A 30 -1.30 -14.88 8.80
N ARG A 31 -0.21 -15.59 9.09
CA ARG A 31 0.45 -16.49 8.14
C ARG A 31 -0.09 -17.90 8.34
N ALA A 32 -0.50 -18.55 7.26
CA ALA A 32 -0.89 -19.95 7.19
C ALA A 32 0.05 -20.69 6.23
N ASP A 33 0.22 -22.00 6.44
CA ASP A 33 0.98 -22.88 5.55
C ASP A 33 2.33 -22.31 5.09
N TYR A 34 3.04 -21.67 6.04
CA TYR A 34 4.35 -21.01 5.88
C TYR A 34 4.40 -19.80 4.94
N VAL A 35 3.54 -19.72 3.93
CA VAL A 35 3.64 -18.70 2.87
C VAL A 35 2.32 -17.98 2.64
N LEU A 36 1.18 -18.56 2.97
CA LEU A 36 -0.12 -17.99 2.65
C LEU A 36 -0.56 -16.98 3.71
N ARG A 37 -1.39 -16.02 3.32
CA ARG A 37 -2.07 -15.13 4.27
C ARG A 37 -3.43 -15.72 4.64
N ALA A 38 -3.86 -15.47 5.86
CA ALA A 38 -5.15 -15.92 6.36
C ALA A 38 -5.76 -14.91 7.34
N LEU A 39 -7.05 -15.07 7.61
CA LEU A 39 -7.81 -14.26 8.54
C LEU A 39 -8.71 -15.16 9.40
N CYS A 40 -8.76 -14.91 10.71
CA CYS A 40 -9.78 -15.55 11.55
C CYS A 40 -11.11 -14.82 11.32
N VAL A 41 -12.12 -15.54 10.85
CA VAL A 41 -13.45 -15.00 10.53
C VAL A 41 -14.46 -15.61 11.49
N PRO A 42 -15.34 -14.80 12.11
CA PRO A 42 -16.43 -15.32 12.93
C PRO A 42 -17.48 -16.06 12.09
N PRO A 43 -18.35 -16.87 12.73
CA PRO A 43 -19.50 -17.47 12.05
C PRO A 43 -20.47 -16.38 11.58
N GLY A 44 -21.02 -16.56 10.39
CA GLY A 44 -21.99 -15.66 9.78
C GLY A 44 -21.62 -15.22 8.37
N GLU A 45 -22.33 -14.21 7.89
CA GLU A 45 -22.02 -13.53 6.63
C GLU A 45 -21.23 -12.25 6.91
N HIS A 46 -20.02 -12.21 6.38
CA HIS A 46 -19.10 -11.10 6.59
C HIS A 46 -18.57 -10.55 5.26
N ARG A 47 -18.43 -9.24 5.18
CA ARG A 47 -17.72 -8.57 4.09
C ARG A 47 -16.27 -8.38 4.47
N ILE A 48 -15.39 -9.08 3.76
CA ILE A 48 -13.95 -9.00 3.97
C ILE A 48 -13.36 -8.09 2.90
N VAL A 49 -12.58 -7.10 3.31
CA VAL A 49 -11.86 -6.20 2.40
C VAL A 49 -10.37 -6.32 2.68
N LEU A 50 -9.58 -6.65 1.65
CA LEU A 50 -8.13 -6.57 1.69
C LEU A 50 -7.68 -5.38 0.84
N VAL A 51 -6.84 -4.53 1.43
CA VAL A 51 -6.28 -3.35 0.74
C VAL A 51 -4.76 -3.42 0.84
N TYR A 52 -4.10 -3.34 -0.31
CA TYR A 52 -2.66 -3.16 -0.36
C TYR A 52 -2.32 -1.66 -0.30
N ASP A 53 -1.74 -1.21 0.81
CA ASP A 53 -1.32 0.18 1.03
C ASP A 53 0.11 0.21 1.60
N PRO A 54 1.13 -0.09 0.77
CA PRO A 54 2.51 -0.14 1.22
C PRO A 54 3.05 1.27 1.53
N PRO A 55 3.66 1.50 2.71
CA PRO A 55 4.18 2.82 3.08
C PRO A 55 5.29 3.30 2.15
N LEU A 56 6.09 2.38 1.60
CA LEU A 56 7.20 2.68 0.69
C LEU A 56 6.77 3.34 -0.62
N LEU A 57 5.57 3.05 -1.12
CA LEU A 57 5.07 3.67 -2.35
C LEU A 57 4.87 5.18 -2.17
N LYS A 58 4.30 5.58 -1.02
CA LYS A 58 4.09 7.00 -0.67
C LYS A 58 5.42 7.74 -0.50
N ILE A 59 6.39 7.10 0.14
CA ILE A 59 7.75 7.66 0.31
C ILE A 59 8.42 7.82 -1.06
N GLY A 60 8.38 6.79 -1.91
CA GLY A 60 8.99 6.83 -3.24
C GLY A 60 8.40 7.94 -4.12
N LEU A 61 7.08 8.13 -4.09
CA LEU A 61 6.41 9.23 -4.79
C LEU A 61 6.87 10.60 -4.27
N ALA A 62 6.99 10.76 -2.95
CA ALA A 62 7.46 12.02 -2.35
C ALA A 62 8.90 12.34 -2.77
N VAL A 63 9.80 11.36 -2.70
CA VAL A 63 11.21 11.50 -3.11
C VAL A 63 11.32 11.83 -4.60
N THR A 64 10.58 11.11 -5.44
CA THR A 64 10.59 11.33 -6.90
C THR A 64 10.08 12.72 -7.25
N SER A 65 8.99 13.17 -6.60
CA SER A 65 8.44 14.50 -6.81
C SER A 65 9.43 15.59 -6.40
N LEU A 66 10.12 15.42 -5.26
CA LEU A 66 11.12 16.36 -4.79
C LEU A 66 12.33 16.43 -5.74
N ALA A 67 12.79 15.29 -6.25
CA ALA A 67 13.88 15.23 -7.21
C ALA A 67 13.50 15.94 -8.52
N LEU A 68 12.29 15.71 -9.03
CA LEU A 68 11.81 16.36 -10.24
C LEU A 68 11.69 17.88 -10.07
N LEU A 69 11.14 18.34 -8.95
CA LEU A 69 11.07 19.78 -8.63
C LEU A 69 12.46 20.42 -8.55
N SER A 70 13.43 19.71 -7.98
CA SER A 70 14.83 20.17 -7.93
C SER A 70 15.41 20.35 -9.33
N VAL A 71 15.22 19.37 -10.22
CA VAL A 71 15.71 19.41 -11.60
C VAL A 71 15.05 20.55 -12.38
N VAL A 72 13.73 20.69 -12.30
CA VAL A 72 12.99 21.78 -12.95
C VAL A 72 13.46 23.14 -12.40
N GLY A 73 13.62 23.27 -11.08
CA GLY A 73 14.12 24.49 -10.45
C GLY A 73 15.49 24.90 -10.97
N VAL A 74 16.44 23.96 -11.07
CA VAL A 74 17.79 24.20 -11.62
C VAL A 74 17.73 24.56 -13.11
N ALA A 75 16.91 23.86 -13.90
CA ALA A 75 16.77 24.16 -15.32
C ALA A 75 16.23 25.58 -15.55
N LEU A 76 15.15 25.95 -14.85
CA LEU A 76 14.57 27.29 -14.91
C LEU A 76 15.57 28.36 -14.45
N TRP A 77 16.33 28.09 -13.39
CA TRP A 77 17.38 28.97 -12.91
C TRP A 77 18.48 29.21 -13.95
N ASN A 78 18.94 28.15 -14.62
CA ASN A 78 19.94 28.23 -15.68
C ASN A 78 19.41 28.99 -16.90
N HIS A 79 18.16 28.73 -17.32
CA HIS A 79 17.53 29.47 -18.43
C HIS A 79 17.41 30.97 -18.14
N ARG A 80 17.03 31.34 -16.90
CA ARG A 80 16.95 32.75 -16.49
C ARG A 80 18.32 33.44 -16.45
N ARG A 81 19.39 32.71 -16.12
CA ARG A 81 20.76 33.25 -16.13
C ARG A 81 21.30 33.51 -17.53
N CYS A 82 20.98 32.65 -18.51
CA CYS A 82 21.41 32.86 -19.90
C CYS A 82 20.61 33.95 -20.62
N GLY A 83 19.36 34.21 -20.23
CA GLY A 83 18.53 35.28 -20.81
C GLY A 83 18.88 36.70 -20.34
N GLY A 84 19.75 36.88 -19.35
CA GLY A 84 20.20 38.19 -18.84
C GLY A 84 21.55 38.67 -19.40
N ALA A 85 22.11 37.97 -20.40
CA ALA A 85 23.41 38.29 -21.01
C ALA A 85 23.29 38.85 -22.45
N ALA A 86 22.13 39.39 -22.83
CA ALA A 86 21.91 40.12 -24.09
C ALA A 86 21.53 41.57 -23.81
#